data_AF-A0A4U0F311-F1
#
_entry.id   AF-A0A4U0F311-F1
#
_cell.length_a   1.000
_cell.length_b   1.000
_cell.length_c   1.000
_cell.angle_alpha   90.00
_cell.angle_beta   90.00
_cell.angle_gamma   90.00
#
_symmetry.space_group_name_H-M   'P 1'
#
loop_
_entity.id
_entity.type
_entity.pdbx_description
1 polymer ?
#
loop_
_entity_poly.entity_id
_entity_poly.type
_entity_poly.pdbx_seq_one_letter_code
_entity_poly.pdbx_strand_id
1 'polypeptide(L)'
;MKKLTLFLIFIVVMACSKDNTNVEQIAEENEWLVNKDDISGSFAMYPLGDNPEYTTVANTNLLDNERVGVMSFGDEVRVYPYPHTFATEIINDTYQSQKYAFTYCPLTKSAIAYTRTKTLRASGYLYKNNMVPWDEETETLWSQMLIRGIKGKRINQRLNTLAVVETKWETVKNYFPDAKVLKTIVPSNGRISTTSKASKNSLRNTNLPDDREFVYGVLDEDDNVNIFQYQDFANQSRYDITLRQHNYIVYGNETLKVISAFEVDDFNTYQILDESEFPYVLQDLNGVKYNVLGLGTNGNTLGKPKYAYVAAWWAFEDFFTDFTFQQ
;
A
#
# COMPACT_ATOMS: atom_id res chain seq x y z
N MET A 1 -1.79 -34.47 -76.88
CA MET A 1 -1.25 -35.81 -76.53
C MET A 1 0.20 -35.59 -76.12
N LYS A 2 0.72 -35.88 -74.94
CA LYS A 2 0.37 -36.79 -73.84
C LYS A 2 0.66 -36.07 -72.51
N LYS A 3 -0.16 -36.33 -71.49
CA LYS A 3 0.10 -35.96 -70.10
C LYS A 3 1.24 -36.83 -69.57
N LEU A 4 2.24 -36.22 -68.94
CA LEU A 4 3.24 -36.93 -68.15
C LEU A 4 3.12 -36.45 -66.71
N THR A 5 2.43 -37.25 -65.90
CA THR A 5 2.36 -37.09 -64.46
C THR A 5 3.62 -37.71 -63.87
N LEU A 6 4.45 -36.94 -63.17
CA LEU A 6 5.57 -37.49 -62.40
C LEU A 6 5.47 -37.05 -60.93
N PHE A 7 5.58 -38.07 -60.09
CA PHE A 7 5.38 -38.14 -58.65
C PHE A 7 6.37 -37.25 -57.89
N LEU A 8 5.90 -36.32 -57.07
CA LEU A 8 6.77 -35.53 -56.18
C LEU A 8 6.90 -36.28 -54.84
N ILE A 9 8.09 -36.82 -54.59
CA ILE A 9 8.47 -37.46 -53.32
C ILE A 9 8.68 -36.37 -52.27
N PHE A 10 7.96 -36.48 -51.16
CA PHE A 10 8.04 -35.63 -49.99
C PHE A 10 9.32 -35.97 -49.20
N ILE A 11 10.33 -35.09 -49.25
CA ILE A 11 11.51 -35.19 -48.39
C ILE A 11 11.30 -34.22 -47.23
N VAL A 12 10.98 -34.76 -46.05
CA VAL A 12 11.02 -34.04 -44.78
C VAL A 12 12.48 -33.89 -44.38
N VAL A 13 13.01 -32.67 -44.43
CA VAL A 13 14.29 -32.34 -43.80
C VAL A 13 13.97 -31.55 -42.53
N MET A 14 14.05 -32.24 -41.39
CA MET A 14 14.18 -31.59 -40.08
C MET A 14 15.48 -30.81 -40.08
N ALA A 15 15.38 -29.49 -39.94
CA ALA A 15 16.51 -28.62 -39.64
C ALA A 15 16.16 -27.80 -38.39
N CYS A 16 16.75 -28.19 -37.25
CA CYS A 16 16.82 -27.37 -36.07
C CYS A 16 17.73 -26.18 -36.35
N SER A 17 17.16 -24.99 -36.47
CA SER A 17 17.88 -23.73 -36.35
C SER A 17 17.64 -23.22 -34.93
N LYS A 18 18.71 -23.16 -34.14
CA LYS A 18 18.80 -22.34 -32.94
C LYS A 18 18.81 -20.90 -33.40
N ASP A 19 17.82 -20.12 -32.98
CA ASP A 19 17.98 -18.68 -32.87
C ASP A 19 17.14 -18.10 -31.73
N ASN A 20 17.72 -17.07 -31.13
CA ASN A 20 17.37 -16.42 -29.88
C ASN A 20 15.92 -15.93 -29.82
N THR A 21 15.28 -16.17 -28.68
CA THR A 21 14.15 -15.36 -28.22
C THR A 21 14.32 -15.03 -26.74
N ASN A 22 14.24 -13.73 -26.44
CA ASN A 22 14.02 -13.18 -25.11
C ASN A 22 13.05 -14.06 -24.33
N VAL A 23 13.54 -14.64 -23.24
CA VAL A 23 12.69 -15.30 -22.26
C VAL A 23 12.08 -14.19 -21.41
N GLU A 24 10.99 -13.59 -21.88
CA GLU A 24 9.95 -13.19 -20.94
C GLU A 24 9.51 -14.49 -20.28
N GLN A 25 9.96 -14.68 -19.04
CA GLN A 25 9.66 -15.83 -18.23
C GLN A 25 8.17 -15.75 -17.88
N ILE A 26 7.32 -16.30 -18.75
CA ILE A 26 5.93 -16.59 -18.42
C ILE A 26 6.01 -17.68 -17.36
N ALA A 27 6.06 -17.26 -16.09
CA ALA A 27 5.82 -18.17 -14.98
C ALA A 27 4.50 -18.89 -15.28
N GLU A 28 4.50 -20.22 -15.30
CA GLU A 28 3.27 -20.99 -15.46
C GLU A 28 2.27 -20.54 -14.38
N GLU A 29 0.97 -20.52 -14.67
CA GLU A 29 -0.08 -19.97 -13.77
C GLU A 29 -0.02 -20.52 -12.32
N ASN A 30 0.64 -21.66 -12.11
CA ASN A 30 0.78 -22.34 -10.82
C ASN A 30 2.11 -22.12 -10.09
N GLU A 31 3.11 -21.51 -10.74
CA GLU A 31 4.40 -21.20 -10.11
C GLU A 31 4.35 -19.89 -9.33
N TRP A 32 5.19 -19.81 -8.30
CA TRP A 32 5.35 -18.58 -7.53
C TRP A 32 6.32 -17.66 -8.28
N LEU A 33 5.95 -16.39 -8.45
CA LEU A 33 6.84 -15.35 -8.96
C LEU A 33 8.00 -15.06 -7.99
N VAL A 34 7.79 -15.35 -6.71
CA VAL A 34 8.72 -15.09 -5.62
C VAL A 34 9.33 -16.39 -5.11
N ASN A 35 10.42 -16.29 -4.33
CA ASN A 35 11.00 -17.47 -3.72
C ASN A 35 9.98 -18.16 -2.80
N LYS A 36 9.68 -19.43 -3.09
CA LYS A 36 8.74 -20.23 -2.32
C LYS A 36 9.18 -20.43 -0.87
N ASP A 37 10.48 -20.38 -0.59
CA ASP A 37 11.01 -20.52 0.78
C ASP A 37 10.64 -19.32 1.67
N ASP A 38 10.31 -18.17 1.06
CA ASP A 38 9.79 -16.98 1.75
C ASP A 38 8.27 -17.04 1.96
N ILE A 39 7.60 -18.08 1.44
CA ILE A 39 6.17 -18.33 1.64
C ILE A 39 5.97 -19.25 2.84
N SER A 40 5.13 -18.81 3.78
CA SER A 40 4.73 -19.60 4.94
C SER A 40 3.20 -19.57 5.13
N GLY A 41 2.72 -20.31 6.13
CA GLY A 41 1.30 -20.50 6.36
C GLY A 41 0.69 -21.56 5.44
N SER A 42 -0.63 -21.53 5.33
CA SER A 42 -1.40 -22.47 4.52
C SER A 42 -2.64 -21.78 3.97
N PHE A 43 -3.24 -22.30 2.91
CA PHE A 43 -4.48 -21.75 2.39
C PHE A 43 -5.64 -22.02 3.36
N ALA A 44 -5.76 -21.13 4.34
CA ALA A 44 -6.71 -21.16 5.44
C ALA A 44 -7.29 -19.76 5.58
N MET A 45 -8.30 -19.51 4.75
CA MET A 45 -8.92 -18.21 4.60
C MET A 45 -9.43 -17.64 5.92
N TYR A 46 -9.11 -16.37 6.16
CA TYR A 46 -9.66 -15.63 7.29
C TYR A 46 -11.16 -15.35 7.05
N PRO A 47 -11.92 -14.98 8.10
CA PRO A 47 -13.25 -14.44 7.94
C PRO A 47 -13.29 -13.32 6.89
N LEU A 48 -14.34 -13.32 6.07
CA LEU A 48 -14.52 -12.29 5.06
C LEU A 48 -14.85 -10.96 5.75
N GLY A 49 -14.07 -9.92 5.45
CA GLY A 49 -14.44 -8.55 5.78
C GLY A 49 -15.17 -7.95 4.59
N ASP A 50 -16.50 -8.02 4.59
CA ASP A 50 -17.37 -7.37 3.61
C ASP A 50 -18.53 -6.66 4.32
N ASN A 51 -19.30 -5.89 3.54
CA ASN A 51 -20.43 -5.09 4.04
C ASN A 51 -20.10 -4.27 5.30
N PRO A 52 -19.00 -3.48 5.28
CA PRO A 52 -18.55 -2.77 6.47
C PRO A 52 -19.63 -1.79 6.95
N GLU A 53 -19.87 -1.82 8.25
CA GLU A 53 -20.68 -0.81 8.91
C GLU A 53 -19.80 0.29 9.50
N TYR A 54 -20.35 1.50 9.51
CA TYR A 54 -19.69 2.68 10.05
C TYR A 54 -20.45 3.25 11.24
N THR A 55 -19.69 3.77 12.21
CA THR A 55 -20.17 4.61 13.31
C THR A 55 -19.52 5.99 13.23
N THR A 56 -19.77 6.87 14.19
CA THR A 56 -19.15 8.20 14.26
C THR A 56 -17.94 8.21 15.19
N VAL A 57 -17.11 9.25 15.07
CA VAL A 57 -16.01 9.50 16.02
C VAL A 57 -16.52 9.60 17.45
N ALA A 58 -17.60 10.35 17.68
CA ALA A 58 -18.19 10.53 19.00
C ALA A 58 -18.70 9.22 19.65
N ASN A 59 -19.08 8.23 18.84
CA ASN A 59 -19.57 6.92 19.29
C ASN A 59 -18.49 5.83 19.31
N THR A 60 -17.22 6.19 19.10
CA THR A 60 -16.10 5.25 19.09
C THR A 60 -15.20 5.51 20.29
N ASN A 61 -14.93 4.47 21.07
CA ASN A 61 -14.00 4.54 22.19
C ASN A 61 -12.73 3.73 21.90
N LEU A 62 -11.64 4.44 21.63
CA LEU A 62 -10.29 3.90 21.42
C LEU A 62 -9.30 4.69 22.28
N LEU A 63 -8.15 4.09 22.57
CA LEU A 63 -7.06 4.81 23.23
C LEU A 63 -6.54 5.92 22.31
N ASP A 64 -6.14 7.05 22.88
CA ASP A 64 -5.67 8.23 22.13
C ASP A 64 -4.49 7.93 21.21
N ASN A 65 -3.62 7.00 21.61
CA ASN A 65 -2.46 6.55 20.86
C ASN A 65 -2.75 5.36 19.92
N GLU A 66 -3.99 4.89 19.82
CA GLU A 66 -4.34 3.79 18.92
C GLU A 66 -4.12 4.23 17.47
N ARG A 67 -3.40 3.43 16.68
CA ARG A 67 -3.11 3.74 15.27
C ARG A 67 -4.33 3.46 14.40
N VAL A 68 -4.57 4.36 13.46
CA VAL A 68 -5.69 4.30 12.53
C VAL A 68 -5.26 4.69 11.13
N GLY A 69 -5.86 4.06 10.12
CA GLY A 69 -5.76 4.50 8.73
C GLY A 69 -6.91 5.43 8.41
N VAL A 70 -6.64 6.50 7.66
CA VAL A 70 -7.62 7.51 7.26
C VAL A 70 -7.63 7.62 5.74
N MET A 71 -8.81 7.51 5.14
CA MET A 71 -9.03 7.66 3.70
C MET A 71 -10.02 8.79 3.44
N SER A 72 -9.77 9.58 2.40
CA SER A 72 -10.71 10.59 1.91
C SER A 72 -11.30 10.14 0.58
N PHE A 73 -12.61 10.34 0.45
CA PHE A 73 -13.37 10.16 -0.79
C PHE A 73 -14.04 11.48 -1.17
N GLY A 74 -13.26 12.57 -1.19
CA GLY A 74 -13.80 13.92 -1.29
C GLY A 74 -14.31 14.39 0.05
N ASP A 75 -15.61 14.65 0.16
CA ASP A 75 -16.27 15.14 1.37
C ASP A 75 -16.42 14.09 2.47
N GLU A 76 -16.37 12.80 2.14
CA GLU A 76 -16.44 11.71 3.10
C GLU A 76 -15.05 11.24 3.53
N VAL A 77 -14.79 11.31 4.84
CA VAL A 77 -13.60 10.73 5.48
C VAL A 77 -13.98 9.42 6.16
N ARG A 78 -13.25 8.34 5.87
CA ARG A 78 -13.39 7.04 6.51
C ARG A 78 -12.14 6.69 7.31
N VAL A 79 -12.34 6.23 8.54
CA VAL A 79 -11.29 5.87 9.49
C VAL A 79 -11.38 4.37 9.77
N TYR A 80 -10.23 3.71 9.72
CA TYR A 80 -10.04 2.29 9.90
C TYR A 80 -9.15 2.06 11.11
N PRO A 81 -9.74 1.93 12.32
CA PRO A 81 -8.98 1.49 13.48
C PRO A 81 -8.41 0.10 13.23
N TYR A 82 -7.09 -0.05 13.33
CA TYR A 82 -6.46 -1.34 13.05
C TYR A 82 -7.01 -2.48 13.89
N PRO A 83 -7.32 -2.31 15.20
CA PRO A 83 -7.97 -3.36 15.99
C PRO A 83 -9.27 -3.90 15.39
N HIS A 84 -10.03 -3.07 14.67
CA HIS A 84 -11.30 -3.48 14.04
C HIS A 84 -11.07 -4.32 12.77
N THR A 85 -9.84 -4.32 12.24
CA THR A 85 -9.46 -5.08 11.03
C THR A 85 -8.77 -6.41 11.35
N PHE A 86 -8.29 -6.64 12.57
CA PHE A 86 -7.42 -7.80 12.89
C PHE A 86 -8.05 -9.17 12.60
N ALA A 87 -9.38 -9.30 12.70
CA ALA A 87 -10.04 -10.57 12.46
C ALA A 87 -10.12 -10.95 10.98
N THR A 88 -10.11 -9.98 10.07
CA THR A 88 -10.31 -10.20 8.63
C THR A 88 -9.06 -9.84 7.81
N GLU A 89 -8.24 -8.92 8.32
CA GLU A 89 -7.09 -8.24 7.70
C GLU A 89 -7.38 -7.50 6.38
N ILE A 90 -8.53 -7.77 5.76
CA ILE A 90 -9.04 -7.14 4.55
C ILE A 90 -10.49 -6.72 4.77
N ILE A 91 -10.82 -5.48 4.38
CA ILE A 91 -12.16 -4.89 4.42
C ILE A 91 -12.54 -4.50 2.99
N ASN A 92 -13.42 -5.29 2.38
CA ASN A 92 -13.98 -5.02 1.06
C ASN A 92 -15.12 -4.02 1.18
N ASP A 93 -14.95 -2.87 0.56
CA ASP A 93 -15.88 -1.77 0.66
C ASP A 93 -16.15 -1.15 -0.70
N THR A 94 -17.10 -0.23 -0.75
CA THR A 94 -17.48 0.57 -1.90
C THR A 94 -17.83 1.98 -1.44
N TYR A 95 -17.28 2.97 -2.14
CA TYR A 95 -17.75 4.35 -2.08
C TYR A 95 -18.25 4.73 -3.48
N GLN A 96 -19.52 5.09 -3.59
CA GLN A 96 -20.20 5.29 -4.87
C GLN A 96 -20.02 4.07 -5.81
N SER A 97 -19.35 4.21 -6.95
CA SER A 97 -19.03 3.12 -7.88
C SER A 97 -17.63 2.53 -7.68
N GLN A 98 -16.78 3.16 -6.86
CA GLN A 98 -15.41 2.72 -6.62
C GLN A 98 -15.39 1.60 -5.60
N LYS A 99 -15.19 0.37 -6.07
CA LYS A 99 -14.90 -0.79 -5.22
C LYS A 99 -13.44 -0.75 -4.80
N TYR A 100 -13.20 -0.96 -3.51
CA TYR A 100 -11.86 -1.04 -2.96
C TYR A 100 -11.77 -2.06 -1.82
N ALA A 101 -10.55 -2.35 -1.41
CA ALA A 101 -10.24 -3.21 -0.28
C ALA A 101 -9.19 -2.49 0.58
N PHE A 102 -9.56 -2.14 1.81
CA PHE A 102 -8.60 -1.68 2.82
C PHE A 102 -7.93 -2.90 3.44
N THR A 103 -6.60 -2.95 3.47
CA THR A 103 -5.85 -4.08 4.01
C THR A 103 -4.91 -3.62 5.10
N TYR A 104 -4.81 -4.39 6.18
CA TYR A 104 -3.84 -4.17 7.24
C TYR A 104 -3.23 -5.49 7.68
N CYS A 105 -1.90 -5.60 7.59
CA CYS A 105 -1.16 -6.77 8.08
C CYS A 105 -0.61 -6.49 9.48
N PRO A 106 -1.08 -7.18 10.54
CA PRO A 106 -0.63 -6.93 11.91
C PRO A 106 0.85 -7.22 12.15
N LEU A 107 1.48 -8.10 11.37
CA LEU A 107 2.90 -8.46 11.53
C LEU A 107 3.83 -7.37 11.00
N THR A 108 3.67 -7.01 9.73
CA THR A 108 4.45 -5.95 9.05
C THR A 108 3.96 -4.54 9.36
N LYS A 109 2.79 -4.41 10.00
CA LYS A 109 2.19 -3.15 10.42
C LYS A 109 1.86 -2.24 9.22
N SER A 110 1.67 -2.85 8.05
CA SER A 110 1.43 -2.19 6.78
C SER A 110 -0.06 -2.03 6.51
N ALA A 111 -0.47 -0.81 6.16
CA ALA A 111 -1.82 -0.48 5.73
C ALA A 111 -1.82 -0.02 4.26
N ILE A 112 -2.54 -0.74 3.40
CA ILE A 112 -2.63 -0.41 1.97
C ILE A 112 -4.07 -0.61 1.51
N ALA A 113 -4.60 0.35 0.75
CA ALA A 113 -5.91 0.22 0.11
C ALA A 113 -5.74 -0.02 -1.40
N TYR A 114 -6.47 -1.00 -1.94
CA TYR A 114 -6.46 -1.32 -3.37
C TYR A 114 -7.80 -1.02 -4.00
N THR A 115 -7.79 -0.44 -5.20
CA THR A 115 -8.95 -0.60 -6.09
C THR A 115 -9.07 -2.06 -6.49
N ARG A 116 -10.30 -2.55 -6.57
CA ARG A 116 -10.56 -3.96 -6.88
C ARG A 116 -11.77 -4.10 -7.77
N THR A 117 -11.75 -5.12 -8.61
CA THR A 117 -12.93 -5.50 -9.41
C THR A 117 -13.79 -6.51 -8.66
N LYS A 118 -13.16 -7.38 -7.86
CA LYS A 118 -13.73 -8.55 -7.19
C LYS A 118 -13.29 -8.62 -5.73
N THR A 119 -13.94 -9.46 -4.95
CA THR A 119 -13.69 -9.59 -3.51
C THR A 119 -12.28 -10.12 -3.24
N LEU A 120 -11.61 -9.51 -2.26
CA LEU A 120 -10.32 -9.98 -1.75
C LEU A 120 -10.48 -10.58 -0.36
N ARG A 121 -9.71 -11.61 -0.04
CA ARG A 121 -9.70 -12.23 1.30
C ARG A 121 -8.27 -12.53 1.75
N ALA A 122 -7.97 -12.39 3.03
CA ALA A 122 -6.69 -12.85 3.55
C ALA A 122 -6.61 -14.38 3.42
N SER A 123 -5.61 -14.85 2.68
CA SER A 123 -5.53 -16.25 2.21
C SER A 123 -5.08 -17.26 3.27
N GLY A 124 -4.47 -16.79 4.36
CA GLY A 124 -3.74 -17.61 5.32
C GLY A 124 -2.28 -17.86 4.94
N TYR A 125 -1.86 -17.48 3.72
CA TYR A 125 -0.44 -17.42 3.36
C TYR A 125 0.19 -16.11 3.83
N LEU A 126 1.48 -16.21 4.14
CA LEU A 126 2.36 -15.07 4.38
C LEU A 126 3.51 -15.13 3.38
N TYR A 127 3.84 -14.01 2.76
CA TYR A 127 5.08 -13.82 2.00
C TYR A 127 5.99 -12.89 2.81
N LYS A 128 7.17 -13.35 3.24
CA LYS A 128 8.07 -12.59 4.13
C LYS A 128 7.36 -12.01 5.37
N ASN A 129 6.48 -12.82 5.99
CA ASN A 129 5.61 -12.45 7.13
C ASN A 129 4.56 -11.35 6.84
N ASN A 130 4.36 -10.98 5.58
CA ASN A 130 3.31 -10.07 5.14
C ASN A 130 2.08 -10.87 4.66
N MET A 131 0.88 -10.40 5.01
CA MET A 131 -0.37 -11.03 4.60
C MET A 131 -0.51 -11.03 3.07
N VAL A 132 -0.95 -12.16 2.51
CA VAL A 132 -1.16 -12.35 1.06
C VAL A 132 -2.66 -12.30 0.75
N PRO A 133 -3.19 -11.22 0.13
CA PRO A 133 -4.55 -11.20 -0.38
C PRO A 133 -4.77 -12.25 -1.45
N TRP A 134 -5.93 -12.89 -1.42
CA TRP A 134 -6.42 -13.78 -2.48
C TRP A 134 -7.63 -13.14 -3.16
N ASP A 135 -7.61 -13.08 -4.49
CA ASP A 135 -8.75 -12.69 -5.32
C ASP A 135 -9.57 -13.94 -5.65
N GLU A 136 -10.78 -14.03 -5.11
CA GLU A 136 -11.62 -15.23 -5.19
C GLU A 136 -12.01 -15.59 -6.64
N GLU A 137 -12.01 -14.63 -7.57
CA GLU A 137 -12.43 -14.88 -8.96
C GLU A 137 -11.27 -15.26 -9.87
N THR A 138 -10.12 -14.60 -9.70
CA THR A 138 -8.95 -14.86 -10.56
C THR A 138 -8.01 -15.90 -9.95
N GLU A 139 -8.32 -16.36 -8.75
CA GLU A 139 -7.48 -17.21 -7.90
C GLU A 139 -6.06 -16.65 -7.72
N THR A 140 -5.89 -15.34 -7.90
CA THR A 140 -4.58 -14.68 -7.80
C THR A 140 -4.25 -14.43 -6.34
N LEU A 141 -3.03 -14.81 -5.94
CA LEU A 141 -2.42 -14.43 -4.68
C LEU A 141 -1.56 -13.18 -4.92
N TRP A 142 -1.84 -12.13 -4.17
CA TRP A 142 -1.17 -10.84 -4.26
C TRP A 142 -0.20 -10.71 -3.09
N SER A 143 1.01 -10.19 -3.33
CA SER A 143 1.81 -9.64 -2.25
C SER A 143 1.24 -8.26 -1.91
N GLN A 144 0.90 -8.02 -0.64
CA GLN A 144 0.38 -6.73 -0.20
C GLN A 144 1.47 -5.65 -0.36
N MET A 145 2.67 -5.83 0.22
CA MET A 145 3.72 -4.81 0.11
C MET A 145 4.29 -4.60 -1.30
N LEU A 146 4.44 -5.64 -2.13
CA LEU A 146 4.84 -5.45 -3.55
C LEU A 146 3.71 -4.90 -4.42
N ILE A 147 2.46 -4.95 -3.93
CA ILE A 147 1.25 -4.54 -4.67
C ILE A 147 1.12 -5.35 -5.97
N ARG A 148 1.59 -6.60 -5.98
CA ARG A 148 1.80 -7.41 -7.19
C ARG A 148 1.27 -8.83 -7.06
N GLY A 149 0.70 -9.37 -8.14
CA GLY A 149 0.32 -10.78 -8.22
C GLY A 149 1.56 -11.66 -8.17
N ILE A 150 1.66 -12.53 -7.16
CA ILE A 150 2.81 -13.43 -6.95
C ILE A 150 2.51 -14.88 -7.32
N LYS A 151 1.25 -15.22 -7.58
CA LYS A 151 0.81 -16.52 -8.11
C LYS A 151 -0.61 -16.43 -8.66
N GLY A 152 -0.95 -17.22 -9.68
CA GLY A 152 -2.29 -17.28 -10.29
C GLY A 152 -2.44 -16.41 -11.54
N LYS A 153 -3.68 -16.23 -12.00
CA LYS A 153 -4.00 -15.68 -13.34
C LYS A 153 -3.46 -14.27 -13.62
N ARG A 154 -3.27 -13.44 -12.59
CA ARG A 154 -2.74 -12.08 -12.73
C ARG A 154 -1.32 -11.93 -12.16
N ILE A 155 -0.50 -12.98 -12.29
CA ILE A 155 0.92 -12.95 -11.92
C ILE A 155 1.66 -11.77 -12.58
N ASN A 156 2.58 -11.16 -11.82
CA ASN A 156 3.37 -9.98 -12.19
C ASN A 156 2.57 -8.69 -12.48
N GLN A 157 1.24 -8.70 -12.42
CA GLN A 157 0.43 -7.48 -12.53
C GLN A 157 0.40 -6.73 -11.21
N ARG A 158 0.30 -5.39 -11.26
CA ARG A 158 0.11 -4.56 -10.06
C ARG A 158 -1.35 -4.14 -9.88
N LEU A 159 -1.77 -4.00 -8.62
CA LEU A 159 -3.05 -3.35 -8.29
C LEU A 159 -2.88 -1.81 -8.29
N ASN A 160 -3.94 -1.08 -8.63
CA ASN A 160 -3.96 0.37 -8.35
C ASN A 160 -4.33 0.57 -6.88
N THR A 161 -3.70 1.53 -6.22
CA THR A 161 -3.93 1.83 -4.81
C THR A 161 -4.84 3.05 -4.61
N LEU A 162 -5.32 3.21 -3.38
CA LEU A 162 -5.90 4.44 -2.88
C LEU A 162 -5.05 4.91 -1.70
N ALA A 163 -4.88 6.22 -1.56
CA ALA A 163 -4.07 6.78 -0.50
C ALA A 163 -4.66 6.48 0.88
N VAL A 164 -3.80 6.04 1.79
CA VAL A 164 -4.10 5.87 3.21
C VAL A 164 -3.15 6.78 3.97
N VAL A 165 -3.71 7.67 4.79
CA VAL A 165 -2.93 8.47 5.74
C VAL A 165 -3.01 7.80 7.09
N GLU A 166 -1.87 7.48 7.67
CA GLU A 166 -1.81 6.92 9.02
C GLU A 166 -1.69 8.02 10.07
N THR A 167 -2.37 7.83 11.20
CA THR A 167 -2.25 8.70 12.37
C THR A 167 -2.69 8.00 13.66
N LYS A 168 -2.73 8.72 14.78
CA LYS A 168 -3.29 8.27 16.05
C LYS A 168 -4.75 8.71 16.21
N TRP A 169 -5.52 7.95 16.99
CA TRP A 169 -6.93 8.22 17.25
C TRP A 169 -7.19 9.64 17.79
N GLU A 170 -6.31 10.15 18.65
CA GLU A 170 -6.37 11.53 19.15
C GLU A 170 -6.41 12.57 18.02
N THR A 171 -5.57 12.41 16.99
CA THR A 171 -5.55 13.31 15.83
C THR A 171 -6.88 13.25 15.08
N VAL A 172 -7.47 12.07 14.92
CA VAL A 172 -8.79 11.92 14.30
C VAL A 172 -9.87 12.63 15.10
N LYS A 173 -9.90 12.45 16.43
CA LYS A 173 -10.89 13.12 17.30
C LYS A 173 -10.84 14.64 17.17
N ASN A 174 -9.64 15.20 17.09
CA ASN A 174 -9.45 16.64 17.12
C ASN A 174 -9.70 17.30 15.76
N TYR A 175 -9.39 16.62 14.65
CA TYR A 175 -9.34 17.26 13.33
C TYR A 175 -10.27 16.64 12.28
N PHE A 176 -10.84 15.47 12.55
CA PHE A 176 -11.80 14.81 11.67
C PHE A 176 -13.03 14.30 12.46
N PRO A 177 -13.72 15.16 13.25
CA PRO A 177 -14.81 14.73 14.14
C PRO A 177 -16.02 14.14 13.40
N ASP A 178 -16.23 14.53 12.15
CA ASP A 178 -17.33 14.06 11.31
C ASP A 178 -17.00 12.78 10.51
N ALA A 179 -15.80 12.23 10.68
CA ALA A 179 -15.39 11.03 9.97
C ALA A 179 -16.25 9.81 10.35
N LYS A 180 -16.45 8.94 9.36
CA LYS A 180 -17.05 7.62 9.54
C LYS A 180 -15.99 6.65 10.03
N VAL A 181 -16.26 5.95 11.13
CA VAL A 181 -15.32 5.01 11.74
C VAL A 181 -15.80 3.58 11.51
N LEU A 182 -14.96 2.74 10.92
CA LEU A 182 -15.26 1.33 10.70
C LEU A 182 -15.64 0.68 12.04
N LYS A 183 -16.75 -0.05 12.10
CA LYS A 183 -17.07 -0.95 13.22
C LYS A 183 -16.34 -2.28 13.06
N THR A 184 -16.06 -2.96 14.16
CA THR A 184 -15.57 -4.35 14.14
C THR A 184 -16.56 -5.23 13.38
N ILE A 185 -16.13 -5.79 12.25
CA ILE A 185 -16.96 -6.70 11.43
C ILE A 185 -17.06 -8.07 12.12
N VAL A 186 -15.91 -8.62 12.50
CA VAL A 186 -15.81 -9.90 13.19
C VAL A 186 -15.09 -9.67 14.53
N PRO A 187 -15.72 -9.97 15.67
CA PRO A 187 -15.06 -9.85 16.96
C PRO A 187 -13.78 -10.69 17.01
N SER A 188 -12.65 -10.08 17.35
CA SER A 188 -11.40 -10.79 17.62
C SER A 188 -11.20 -10.94 19.12
N ASN A 189 -10.90 -12.16 19.58
CA ASN A 189 -10.64 -12.45 21.00
C ASN A 189 -9.20 -12.12 21.45
N GLY A 190 -8.39 -11.46 20.63
CA GLY A 190 -7.04 -11.09 21.05
C GLY A 190 -6.37 -10.07 20.14
N ARG A 191 -5.56 -9.20 20.77
CA ARG A 191 -4.42 -8.59 20.07
C ARG A 191 -3.54 -9.74 19.61
N ILE A 192 -3.32 -9.87 18.30
CA ILE A 192 -2.35 -10.84 17.78
C ILE A 192 -1.02 -10.50 18.46
N SER A 193 -0.53 -11.41 19.30
CA SER A 193 0.81 -11.32 19.86
C SER A 193 1.77 -11.46 18.70
N THR A 194 2.18 -10.33 18.14
CA THR A 194 3.24 -10.30 17.15
C THR A 194 4.52 -10.61 17.92
N THR A 195 4.96 -11.86 17.90
CA THR A 195 6.35 -12.19 18.21
C THR A 195 7.20 -11.39 17.23
N SER A 196 7.64 -10.23 17.67
CA SER A 196 8.58 -9.39 16.96
C SER A 196 9.78 -10.27 16.60
N LYS A 197 10.21 -10.26 15.33
CA LYS A 197 11.57 -10.72 14.99
C LYS A 197 12.52 -10.11 16.03
N ALA A 198 13.39 -10.94 16.61
CA ALA A 198 14.46 -10.44 17.45
C ALA A 198 15.22 -9.41 16.60
N SER A 199 15.44 -8.21 17.15
CA SER A 199 16.27 -7.21 16.50
C SER A 199 17.58 -7.89 16.14
N LYS A 200 17.91 -7.93 14.85
CA LYS A 200 19.25 -8.36 14.46
C LYS A 200 20.15 -7.27 15.03
N ASN A 201 21.03 -7.62 15.96
CA ASN A 201 22.14 -6.75 16.36
C ASN A 201 23.08 -6.60 15.15
N SER A 202 22.66 -5.83 14.14
CA SER A 202 23.54 -5.31 13.13
C SER A 202 24.26 -4.12 13.75
N LEU A 203 25.54 -3.98 13.44
CA LEU A 203 26.33 -2.81 13.81
C LEU A 203 25.57 -1.58 13.28
N ARG A 204 25.06 -0.74 14.19
CA ARG A 204 24.25 0.45 13.86
C ARG A 204 24.99 1.30 12.82
N ASN A 205 24.49 1.28 11.59
CA ASN A 205 24.74 2.36 10.67
C ASN A 205 23.80 3.49 11.10
N THR A 206 24.33 4.63 11.51
CA THR A 206 23.61 5.67 12.28
C THR A 206 22.46 6.35 11.54
N ASN A 207 22.21 5.97 10.28
CA ASN A 207 21.24 6.61 9.38
C ASN A 207 20.08 5.68 8.98
N LEU A 208 20.05 4.42 9.47
CA LEU A 208 18.95 3.50 9.19
C LEU A 208 17.91 3.53 10.34
N PRO A 209 16.61 3.43 10.04
CA PRO A 209 15.58 3.31 11.07
C PRO A 209 15.77 2.06 11.93
N ASP A 210 15.27 2.07 13.17
CA ASP A 210 15.23 0.85 13.98
C ASP A 210 14.25 -0.16 13.34
N ASP A 211 14.52 -1.47 13.40
CA ASP A 211 13.70 -2.53 12.76
C ASP A 211 12.19 -2.34 12.96
N ARG A 212 11.78 -1.97 14.18
CA ARG A 212 10.37 -1.84 14.59
C ARG A 212 9.77 -0.46 14.33
N GLU A 213 10.56 0.48 13.88
CA GLU A 213 10.12 1.84 13.59
C GLU A 213 9.11 1.83 12.43
N PHE A 214 8.07 2.64 12.55
CA PHE A 214 7.14 2.85 11.46
C PHE A 214 7.68 3.93 10.54
N VAL A 215 7.83 3.59 9.27
CA VAL A 215 8.30 4.51 8.24
C VAL A 215 7.29 4.61 7.12
N TYR A 216 7.25 5.76 6.46
CA TYR A 216 6.47 5.99 5.26
C TYR A 216 7.35 5.76 4.03
N GLY A 217 6.95 4.84 3.17
CA GLY A 217 7.62 4.56 1.90
C GLY A 217 6.85 5.14 0.72
N VAL A 218 7.55 5.80 -0.20
CA VAL A 218 7.03 6.18 -1.52
C VAL A 218 7.79 5.39 -2.58
N LEU A 219 7.07 4.62 -3.40
CA LEU A 219 7.64 3.71 -4.37
C LEU A 219 7.35 4.16 -5.80
N ASP A 220 8.28 3.87 -6.70
CA ASP A 220 8.04 3.95 -8.14
C ASP A 220 7.69 2.56 -8.73
N GLU A 221 7.43 2.49 -10.05
CA GLU A 221 7.04 1.24 -10.70
C GLU A 221 8.18 0.22 -10.83
N ASP A 222 9.42 0.63 -10.57
CA ASP A 222 10.61 -0.24 -10.61
C ASP A 222 10.99 -0.71 -9.19
N ASP A 223 10.14 -0.43 -8.19
CA ASP A 223 10.35 -0.79 -6.77
C ASP A 223 11.49 -0.02 -6.08
N ASN A 224 11.91 1.14 -6.61
CA ASN A 224 12.77 2.07 -5.86
C ASN A 224 11.95 2.74 -4.76
N VAL A 225 12.48 2.81 -3.53
CA VAL A 225 11.73 3.26 -2.35
C VAL A 225 12.39 4.47 -1.70
N ASN A 226 11.65 5.56 -1.56
CA ASN A 226 12.02 6.69 -0.71
C ASN A 226 11.41 6.51 0.67
N ILE A 227 12.25 6.51 1.70
CA ILE A 227 11.87 6.24 3.09
C ILE A 227 11.88 7.54 3.89
N PHE A 228 10.81 7.75 4.65
CA PHE A 228 10.63 8.87 5.55
C PHE A 228 10.28 8.35 6.95
N GLN A 229 11.07 8.75 7.94
CA GLN A 229 10.80 8.54 9.35
C GLN A 229 10.02 9.72 9.92
N TYR A 230 9.28 9.52 11.00
CA TYR A 230 8.61 10.63 11.67
C TYR A 230 9.60 11.65 12.23
N GLN A 231 10.78 11.20 12.69
CA GLN A 231 11.83 12.07 13.22
C GLN A 231 12.48 12.97 12.15
N ASP A 232 12.40 12.61 10.88
CA ASP A 232 12.87 13.45 9.76
C ASP A 232 12.09 14.78 9.73
N PHE A 233 10.90 14.81 10.35
CA PHE A 233 10.03 15.98 10.45
C PHE A 233 10.04 16.65 11.83
N ALA A 234 11.05 16.39 12.66
CA ALA A 234 11.16 17.01 13.99
C ALA A 234 11.44 18.52 13.91
N ASN A 235 12.19 18.95 12.89
CA ASN A 235 12.64 20.35 12.72
C ASN A 235 12.15 21.00 11.42
N GLN A 236 11.41 20.27 10.59
CA GLN A 236 10.81 20.74 9.35
C GLN A 236 9.57 19.90 9.03
N SER A 237 8.67 20.41 8.19
CA SER A 237 7.43 19.69 7.85
C SER A 237 7.34 19.31 6.38
N ARG A 238 8.42 19.46 5.61
CA ARG A 238 8.42 19.27 4.16
C ARG A 238 9.74 18.72 3.63
N TYR A 239 9.63 17.74 2.75
CA TYR A 239 10.67 17.35 1.79
C TYR A 239 10.08 17.36 0.39
N ASP A 240 10.91 17.72 -0.59
CA ASP A 240 10.54 17.69 -2.01
C ASP A 240 11.33 16.57 -2.68
N ILE A 241 10.63 15.63 -3.30
CA ILE A 241 11.25 14.51 -4.02
C ILE A 241 10.75 14.43 -5.44
N THR A 242 11.62 13.98 -6.34
CA THR A 242 11.24 13.63 -7.71
C THR A 242 11.48 12.13 -7.90
N LEU A 243 10.43 11.40 -8.25
CA LEU A 243 10.51 9.99 -8.60
C LEU A 243 10.08 9.81 -10.05
N ARG A 244 11.05 9.42 -10.87
CA ARG A 244 10.91 9.32 -12.34
C ARG A 244 10.45 10.65 -12.95
N GLN A 245 9.16 10.77 -13.27
CA GLN A 245 8.56 11.95 -13.91
C GLN A 245 7.60 12.70 -12.98
N HIS A 246 7.46 12.24 -11.73
CA HIS A 246 6.50 12.78 -10.77
C HIS A 246 7.24 13.54 -9.65
N ASN A 247 6.77 14.74 -9.35
CA ASN A 247 7.25 15.56 -8.26
C ASN A 247 6.28 15.42 -7.08
N TYR A 248 6.82 15.18 -5.89
CA TYR A 248 6.03 15.03 -4.67
C TYR A 248 6.52 15.97 -3.56
N ILE A 249 5.60 16.74 -3.00
CA ILE A 249 5.80 17.39 -1.71
C ILE A 249 5.41 16.38 -0.64
N VAL A 250 6.35 16.00 0.21
CA VAL A 250 6.12 15.10 1.34
C VAL A 250 6.01 15.94 2.61
N TYR A 251 4.78 16.05 3.12
CA TYR A 251 4.51 16.66 4.41
C TYR A 251 4.69 15.64 5.53
N GLY A 252 5.18 16.08 6.68
CA GLY A 252 5.17 15.27 7.89
C GLY A 252 5.07 16.08 9.17
N ASN A 253 4.53 15.44 10.21
CA ASN A 253 4.45 15.95 11.56
C ASN A 253 4.72 14.81 12.56
N GLU A 254 5.80 14.96 13.33
CA GLU A 254 6.25 13.92 14.26
C GLU A 254 5.26 13.69 15.41
N THR A 255 4.65 14.76 15.95
CA THR A 255 3.79 14.70 17.14
C THR A 255 2.40 14.15 16.82
N LEU A 256 1.83 14.56 15.69
CA LEU A 256 0.58 14.02 15.16
C LEU A 256 0.76 12.62 14.57
N LYS A 257 2.02 12.17 14.37
CA LYS A 257 2.39 10.93 13.70
C LYS A 257 1.72 10.81 12.34
N VAL A 258 1.90 11.84 11.51
CA VAL A 258 1.37 11.89 10.14
C VAL A 258 2.49 12.15 9.16
N ILE A 259 2.51 11.39 8.06
CA ILE A 259 3.29 11.70 6.85
C ILE A 259 2.35 11.53 5.66
N SER A 260 2.37 12.47 4.72
CA SER A 260 1.61 12.37 3.48
C SER A 260 2.32 13.06 2.33
N ALA A 261 2.40 12.38 1.19
CA ALA A 261 2.94 12.95 -0.04
C ALA A 261 1.81 13.45 -0.96
N PHE A 262 2.09 14.53 -1.69
CA PHE A 262 1.19 15.15 -2.66
C PHE A 262 1.92 15.34 -3.97
N GLU A 263 1.34 14.87 -5.06
CA GLU A 263 1.84 15.11 -6.41
C GLU A 263 1.60 16.56 -6.79
N VAL A 264 2.63 17.22 -7.31
CA VAL A 264 2.61 18.62 -7.72
C VAL A 264 3.34 18.79 -9.05
N ASP A 265 2.96 19.82 -9.82
CA ASP A 265 3.70 20.14 -11.05
C ASP A 265 5.00 20.90 -10.74
N ASP A 266 4.94 21.88 -9.82
CA ASP A 266 6.05 22.72 -9.38
C ASP A 266 6.03 22.87 -7.86
N PHE A 267 7.16 22.60 -7.22
CA PHE A 267 7.34 22.74 -5.78
C PHE A 267 7.10 24.17 -5.28
N ASN A 268 7.45 25.18 -6.09
CA ASN A 268 7.39 26.58 -5.69
C ASN A 268 5.98 27.17 -5.69
N THR A 269 5.00 26.44 -6.23
CA THR A 269 3.61 26.91 -6.25
C THR A 269 2.85 26.58 -4.96
N TYR A 270 3.50 25.90 -4.02
CA TYR A 270 2.92 25.49 -2.76
C TYR A 270 3.78 25.94 -1.59
N GLN A 271 3.13 26.40 -0.52
CA GLN A 271 3.77 26.69 0.77
C GLN A 271 3.20 25.80 1.87
N ILE A 272 4.02 25.51 2.88
CA ILE A 272 3.60 24.82 4.09
C ILE A 272 2.82 25.79 4.97
N LEU A 273 1.71 25.31 5.52
CA LEU A 273 0.93 26.05 6.51
C LEU A 273 1.44 25.78 7.92
N ASP A 274 1.21 26.74 8.82
CA ASP A 274 1.52 26.60 10.24
C ASP A 274 0.73 25.44 10.88
N GLU A 275 1.29 24.78 11.89
CA GLU A 275 0.64 23.64 12.55
C GLU A 275 -0.72 24.02 13.16
N SER A 276 -0.92 25.28 13.57
CA SER A 276 -2.21 25.77 14.07
C SER A 276 -3.34 25.72 13.03
N GLU A 277 -3.01 25.57 11.74
CA GLU A 277 -3.98 25.44 10.64
C GLU A 277 -4.33 23.98 10.31
N PHE A 278 -3.71 23.00 10.98
CA PHE A 278 -4.02 21.59 10.79
C PHE A 278 -5.55 21.35 10.96
N PRO A 279 -6.21 20.62 10.04
CA PRO A 279 -5.65 19.64 9.11
C PRO A 279 -5.13 20.19 7.78
N TYR A 280 -5.18 21.50 7.54
CA TYR A 280 -4.59 22.10 6.34
C TYR A 280 -3.07 22.16 6.44
N VAL A 281 -2.37 21.65 5.43
CA VAL A 281 -0.91 21.47 5.47
C VAL A 281 -0.19 22.18 4.32
N LEU A 282 -0.88 22.38 3.20
CA LEU A 282 -0.35 23.08 2.03
C LEU A 282 -1.31 24.17 1.58
N GLN A 283 -0.78 25.25 1.02
CA GLN A 283 -1.55 26.26 0.31
C GLN A 283 -0.91 26.57 -1.04
N ASP A 284 -1.72 26.63 -2.10
CA ASP A 284 -1.24 27.03 -3.43
C ASP A 284 -1.21 28.56 -3.63
N LEU A 285 -0.63 29.02 -4.73
CA LEU A 285 -0.55 30.44 -5.09
C LEU A 285 -1.92 31.13 -5.26
N ASN A 286 -2.98 30.37 -5.49
CA ASN A 286 -4.35 30.90 -5.59
C ASN A 286 -5.05 30.97 -4.22
N GLY A 287 -4.36 30.58 -3.15
CA GLY A 287 -4.85 30.60 -1.79
C GLY A 287 -5.66 29.37 -1.40
N VAL A 288 -5.78 28.35 -2.25
CA VAL A 288 -6.48 27.10 -1.92
C VAL A 288 -5.65 26.34 -0.90
N LYS A 289 -6.28 25.95 0.21
CA LYS A 289 -5.62 25.18 1.27
C LYS A 289 -5.99 23.71 1.11
N TYR A 290 -5.00 22.83 1.13
CA TYR A 290 -5.16 21.39 1.02
C TYR A 290 -4.91 20.74 2.38
N ASN A 291 -5.85 19.91 2.80
CA ASN A 291 -5.71 19.14 4.03
C ASN A 291 -4.72 17.99 3.88
N VAL A 292 -4.33 17.36 4.98
CA VAL A 292 -3.35 16.27 4.98
C VAL A 292 -3.79 15.05 4.13
N LEU A 293 -5.09 14.91 3.89
CA LEU A 293 -5.67 13.87 3.02
C LEU A 293 -5.61 14.26 1.53
N GLY A 294 -5.31 15.52 1.21
CA GLY A 294 -5.21 16.07 -0.15
C GLY A 294 -6.41 16.89 -0.60
N LEU A 295 -7.47 16.99 0.20
CA LEU A 295 -8.68 17.72 -0.16
C LEU A 295 -8.49 19.23 0.04
N GLY A 296 -8.72 19.99 -1.04
CA GLY A 296 -8.66 21.43 -1.10
C GLY A 296 -9.94 22.10 -0.60
N THR A 297 -9.83 23.34 -0.10
CA THR A 297 -10.98 24.18 0.30
C THR A 297 -11.94 24.49 -0.87
N ASN A 298 -11.51 24.29 -2.11
CA ASN A 298 -12.32 24.42 -3.32
C ASN A 298 -12.95 23.09 -3.79
N GLY A 299 -12.75 21.99 -3.05
CA GLY A 299 -13.22 20.65 -3.40
C GLY A 299 -12.33 19.85 -4.35
N ASN A 300 -11.24 20.44 -4.86
CA ASN A 300 -10.26 19.71 -5.66
C ASN A 300 -9.34 18.88 -4.77
N THR A 301 -8.83 17.76 -5.28
CA THR A 301 -7.91 16.89 -4.54
C THR A 301 -6.54 16.89 -5.22
N LEU A 302 -5.47 17.08 -4.44
CA LEU A 302 -4.11 16.88 -4.95
C LEU A 302 -3.87 15.40 -5.25
N GLY A 303 -3.11 15.14 -6.32
CA GLY A 303 -2.64 13.80 -6.63
C GLY A 303 -1.85 13.20 -5.45
N LYS A 304 -1.85 11.88 -5.36
CA LYS A 304 -1.11 11.12 -4.34
C LYS A 304 -0.18 10.17 -5.08
N PRO A 305 0.99 9.81 -4.51
CA PRO A 305 1.84 8.82 -5.14
C PRO A 305 1.07 7.54 -5.41
N LYS A 306 1.32 6.94 -6.57
CA LYS A 306 0.65 5.71 -6.99
C LYS A 306 0.88 4.55 -6.02
N TYR A 307 2.05 4.52 -5.38
CA TYR A 307 2.42 3.53 -4.38
C TYR A 307 3.07 4.24 -3.19
N ALA A 308 2.31 4.41 -2.11
CA ALA A 308 2.87 4.88 -0.87
C ALA A 308 2.07 4.37 0.33
N TYR A 309 2.79 3.99 1.39
CA TYR A 309 2.18 3.43 2.58
C TYR A 309 3.16 3.44 3.76
N VAL A 310 2.64 3.26 4.96
CA VAL A 310 3.44 3.05 6.17
C VAL A 310 3.60 1.56 6.42
N ALA A 311 4.77 1.13 6.88
CA ALA A 311 5.02 -0.21 7.41
C ALA A 311 6.15 -0.14 8.46
N ALA A 312 6.37 -1.25 9.18
CA ALA A 312 7.58 -1.39 9.98
C ALA A 312 8.83 -1.45 9.07
N TRP A 313 9.93 -0.81 9.48
CA TRP A 313 11.16 -0.72 8.68
C TRP A 313 11.70 -2.08 8.25
N TRP A 314 11.75 -3.06 9.18
CA TRP A 314 12.21 -4.42 8.86
C TRP A 314 11.45 -5.04 7.67
N ALA A 315 10.17 -4.68 7.49
CA ALA A 315 9.36 -5.19 6.42
C ALA A 315 9.70 -4.53 5.08
N PHE A 316 10.05 -3.23 5.06
CA PHE A 316 10.59 -2.62 3.86
C PHE A 316 11.93 -3.27 3.48
N GLU A 317 12.85 -3.41 4.44
CA GLU A 317 14.17 -4.03 4.23
C GLU A 317 14.07 -5.48 3.72
N ASP A 318 13.10 -6.26 4.19
CA ASP A 318 12.86 -7.62 3.69
C ASP A 318 12.36 -7.62 2.23
N PHE A 319 11.61 -6.60 1.80
CA PHE A 319 10.89 -6.58 0.51
C PHE A 319 11.62 -5.89 -0.63
N PHE A 320 12.41 -4.86 -0.32
CA PHE A 320 13.02 -3.96 -1.31
C PHE A 320 14.52 -3.83 -1.06
N THR A 321 15.26 -3.38 -2.08
CA THR A 321 16.73 -3.25 -2.02
C THR A 321 17.21 -1.83 -2.27
N ASP A 322 16.48 -1.06 -3.08
CA ASP A 322 16.91 0.24 -3.56
C ASP A 322 16.23 1.36 -2.77
N PHE A 323 16.88 1.76 -1.69
CA PHE A 323 16.38 2.77 -0.76
C PHE A 323 17.06 4.12 -0.92
N THR A 324 16.27 5.19 -0.85
CA THR A 324 16.73 6.56 -0.63
C THR A 324 16.17 7.07 0.70
N PHE A 325 17.04 7.59 1.55
CA PHE A 325 16.67 8.21 2.83
C PHE A 325 16.89 9.72 2.72
N GLN A 326 16.02 10.50 3.35
CA GLN A 326 16.23 11.95 3.45
C GLN A 326 17.29 12.25 4.51
N GLN A 327 18.08 13.30 4.27
CA GLN A 327 19.11 13.79 5.20
C GLN A 327 18.70 15.12 5.83
#